data_AF-A0A069QE16-F1
#
_entry.id   AF-A0A069QE16-F1
#
_cell.length_a   1.000
_cell.length_b   1.000
_cell.length_c   1.000
_cell.angle_alpha   90.00
_cell.angle_beta   90.00
_cell.angle_gamma   90.00
#
_symmetry.space_group_name_H-M   'P 1'
#
loop_
_entity.id
_entity.type
_entity.pdbx_description
1 polymer ?
#
loop_
_entity_poly.entity_id
_entity_poly.type
_entity_poly.pdbx_seq_one_letter_code
_entity_poly.pdbx_strand_id
1 'polypeptide(L)'
;MASLRGGGFIQVTGRAQYDTINQTIKKCCPDFTGTITFENINNIKESMISALAYWKCNNLNVKADKGYGRNVVNSITRVINYHTNSYSERFQYFLNATSCFKTKECSYDKKATTNK
;
A
#
# COMPACT_ATOMS: atom_id res chain seq x y z
N MET A 1 -16.20 17.08 14.84
CA MET A 1 -15.71 15.72 15.16
C MET A 1 -14.91 15.21 13.97
N ALA A 2 -13.68 14.77 14.17
CA ALA A 2 -12.91 14.12 13.10
C ALA A 2 -13.63 12.85 12.68
N SER A 3 -13.96 12.72 11.40
CA SER A 3 -14.70 11.56 10.88
C SER A 3 -13.77 10.34 10.84
N LEU A 4 -14.21 9.20 11.37
CA LEU A 4 -13.46 7.94 11.29
C LEU A 4 -13.66 7.22 9.94
N ARG A 5 -14.24 7.88 8.93
CA ARG A 5 -14.46 7.31 7.59
C ARG A 5 -13.14 7.14 6.85
N GLY A 6 -13.15 6.22 5.88
CA GLY A 6 -12.01 5.95 5.01
C GLY A 6 -11.52 7.21 4.28
N GLY A 7 -10.19 7.38 4.24
CA GLY A 7 -9.53 8.48 3.53
C GLY A 7 -8.29 8.02 2.75
N GLY A 8 -7.93 8.79 1.73
CA GLY A 8 -6.78 8.49 0.85
C GLY A 8 -6.96 7.25 -0.02
N PHE A 9 -5.87 6.84 -0.70
CA PHE A 9 -5.90 5.81 -1.73
C PHE A 9 -6.24 4.41 -1.20
N ILE A 10 -5.86 4.10 0.04
CA ILE A 10 -6.14 2.79 0.67
C ILE A 10 -7.33 2.83 1.62
N GLN A 11 -8.04 3.98 1.71
CA GLN A 11 -9.21 4.17 2.57
C GLN A 11 -8.92 3.88 4.05
N VAL A 12 -7.87 4.51 4.60
CA VAL A 12 -7.47 4.37 6.01
C VAL A 12 -8.64 4.78 6.92
N THR A 13 -9.00 3.88 7.83
CA THR A 13 -10.20 3.99 8.68
C THR A 13 -9.82 3.69 10.13
N GLY A 14 -10.32 4.48 11.07
CA GLY A 14 -10.14 4.27 12.51
C GLY A 14 -8.81 4.80 13.09
N ARG A 15 -8.88 5.39 14.29
CA ARG A 15 -7.75 6.10 14.95
C ARG A 15 -6.49 5.25 15.13
N ALA A 16 -6.63 4.01 15.59
CA ALA A 16 -5.49 3.11 15.80
C ALA A 16 -4.67 2.88 14.51
N GLN A 17 -5.34 2.88 13.34
CA GLN A 17 -4.65 2.75 12.06
C GLN A 17 -3.86 4.00 11.70
N TYR A 18 -4.42 5.20 11.96
CA TYR A 18 -3.68 6.46 11.80
C TYR A 18 -2.45 6.52 12.72
N ASP A 19 -2.56 6.07 13.97
CA ASP A 19 -1.44 6.04 14.91
C ASP A 19 -0.33 5.12 14.42
N THR A 20 -0.69 3.90 13.99
CA THR A 20 0.27 2.91 13.45
C THR A 20 0.94 3.41 12.17
N ILE A 21 0.18 4.03 11.26
CA ILE A 21 0.70 4.63 10.03
C ILE A 21 1.71 5.73 10.36
N ASN A 22 1.36 6.67 11.25
CA ASN A 22 2.26 7.78 11.60
C ASN A 22 3.54 7.29 12.29
N GLN A 23 3.47 6.26 13.14
CA GLN A 23 4.68 5.62 13.70
C GLN A 23 5.55 4.98 12.61
N THR A 24 4.92 4.33 11.62
CA THR A 24 5.63 3.71 10.51
C THR A 24 6.29 4.75 9.61
N ILE A 25 5.62 5.87 9.34
CA ILE A 25 6.18 6.98 8.55
C ILE A 25 7.42 7.54 9.26
N LYS A 26 7.34 7.82 10.57
CA LYS A 26 8.50 8.30 11.35
C LYS A 26 9.71 7.37 11.24
N LYS A 27 9.49 6.06 11.15
CA LYS A 27 10.55 5.05 11.02
C LYS A 27 11.08 4.91 9.59
N CYS A 28 10.23 4.99 8.59
CA CYS A 28 10.56 4.59 7.21
C CYS A 28 10.68 5.76 6.22
N CYS A 29 10.22 6.95 6.58
CA CYS A 29 10.24 8.15 5.75
C CYS A 29 10.57 9.38 6.63
N PRO A 30 11.80 9.46 7.19
CA PRO A 30 12.17 10.50 8.15
C PRO A 30 12.10 11.93 7.57
N ASP A 31 12.24 12.09 6.25
CA ASP A 31 12.14 13.38 5.57
C ASP A 31 10.69 13.91 5.51
N PHE A 32 9.70 13.04 5.75
CA PHE A 32 8.32 13.49 5.92
C PHE A 32 8.10 13.96 7.36
N THR A 33 8.12 15.28 7.54
CA THR A 33 7.95 15.92 8.85
C THR A 33 6.49 16.12 9.26
N GLY A 34 5.54 15.85 8.35
CA GLY A 34 4.11 15.98 8.60
C GLY A 34 3.53 14.85 9.46
N THR A 35 2.29 15.03 9.90
CA THR A 35 1.46 13.95 10.49
C THR A 35 0.26 13.73 9.58
N ILE A 36 -0.05 12.47 9.28
CA ILE A 36 -1.27 12.11 8.55
C ILE A 36 -2.46 12.26 9.49
N THR A 37 -3.44 13.06 9.09
CA THR A 37 -4.68 13.32 9.82
C THR A 37 -5.88 13.14 8.90
N PHE A 38 -7.09 13.17 9.45
CA PHE A 38 -8.31 13.06 8.63
C PHE A 38 -8.45 14.23 7.62
N GLU A 39 -7.97 15.40 8.00
CA GLU A 39 -8.09 16.64 7.22
C GLU A 39 -7.16 16.64 6.00
N ASN A 40 -6.00 15.99 6.10
CA ASN A 40 -4.99 16.01 5.03
C ASN A 40 -4.87 14.71 4.24
N ILE A 41 -5.42 13.58 4.70
CA ILE A 41 -5.21 12.28 4.06
C ILE A 41 -5.71 12.21 2.61
N ASN A 42 -6.62 13.09 2.21
CA ASN A 42 -7.12 13.17 0.83
C ASN A 42 -6.24 14.03 -0.10
N ASN A 43 -5.23 14.72 0.43
CA ASN A 43 -4.21 15.36 -0.38
C ASN A 43 -3.32 14.29 -1.02
N ILE A 44 -2.88 14.51 -2.27
CA ILE A 44 -2.17 13.49 -3.06
C ILE A 44 -0.93 12.95 -2.34
N LYS A 45 -0.11 13.82 -1.77
CA LYS A 45 1.16 13.44 -1.11
C LYS A 45 0.89 12.60 0.14
N GLU A 46 0.02 13.07 1.02
CA GLU A 46 -0.39 12.42 2.25
C GLU A 46 -1.10 11.09 2.00
N SER A 47 -1.97 11.05 0.99
CA SER A 47 -2.65 9.84 0.50
C SER A 47 -1.65 8.77 0.05
N MET A 48 -0.64 9.14 -0.74
CA MET A 48 0.38 8.21 -1.20
C MET A 48 1.25 7.69 -0.05
N ILE A 49 1.76 8.60 0.80
CA ILE A 49 2.63 8.25 1.92
C ILE A 49 1.89 7.35 2.91
N SER A 50 0.64 7.66 3.24
CA SER A 50 -0.17 6.83 4.14
C SER A 50 -0.47 5.44 3.55
N ALA A 51 -0.71 5.33 2.24
CA ALA A 51 -0.89 4.04 1.58
C ALA A 51 0.38 3.17 1.61
N LEU A 52 1.55 3.75 1.34
CA LEU A 52 2.84 3.05 1.41
C LEU A 52 3.19 2.64 2.85
N ALA A 53 2.90 3.50 3.83
CA ALA A 53 3.09 3.18 5.24
C ALA A 53 2.15 2.05 5.70
N TYR A 54 0.87 2.09 5.30
CA TYR A 54 -0.08 0.98 5.54
C TYR A 54 0.44 -0.32 4.94
N TRP A 55 0.96 -0.27 3.71
CA TRP A 55 1.54 -1.43 3.03
C TRP A 55 2.69 -2.04 3.84
N LYS A 56 3.57 -1.20 4.39
CA LYS A 56 4.71 -1.63 5.19
C LYS A 56 4.30 -2.20 6.54
N CYS A 57 3.46 -1.50 7.32
CA CYS A 57 3.13 -1.92 8.68
C CYS A 57 2.24 -3.16 8.74
N ASN A 58 1.50 -3.45 7.67
CA ASN A 58 0.73 -4.68 7.52
C ASN A 58 1.50 -5.82 6.82
N ASN A 59 2.81 -5.66 6.61
CA ASN A 59 3.69 -6.64 5.96
C ASN A 59 3.18 -7.08 4.56
N LEU A 60 2.54 -6.18 3.82
CA LEU A 60 2.01 -6.50 2.49
C LEU A 60 3.13 -6.69 1.47
N ASN A 61 4.27 -6.02 1.66
CA ASN A 61 5.48 -6.24 0.86
C ASN A 61 5.97 -7.69 0.98
N VAL A 62 5.96 -8.26 2.19
CA VAL A 62 6.38 -9.66 2.42
C VAL A 62 5.46 -10.65 1.71
N LYS A 63 4.18 -10.31 1.54
CA LYS A 63 3.26 -11.11 0.73
C LYS A 63 3.58 -10.98 -0.75
N ALA A 64 3.84 -9.76 -1.22
CA ALA A 64 4.20 -9.48 -2.62
C ALA A 64 5.53 -10.12 -3.04
N ASP A 65 6.48 -10.29 -2.11
CA ASP A 65 7.74 -11.01 -2.37
C ASP A 65 7.52 -12.49 -2.76
N LYS A 66 6.34 -13.05 -2.49
CA LYS A 66 5.96 -14.42 -2.89
C LYS A 66 5.49 -14.51 -4.35
N GLY A 67 5.47 -13.40 -5.07
CA GLY A 67 5.08 -13.31 -6.48
C GLY A 67 3.81 -12.49 -6.70
N TYR A 68 3.27 -12.58 -7.91
CA TYR A 68 2.19 -11.69 -8.39
C TYR A 68 0.94 -12.46 -8.88
N GLY A 69 0.84 -13.76 -8.58
CA GLY A 69 -0.31 -14.58 -8.94
C GLY A 69 -1.59 -14.19 -8.19
N ARG A 70 -2.75 -14.62 -8.71
CA ARG A 70 -4.07 -14.32 -8.12
C ARG A 70 -4.18 -14.69 -6.65
N ASN A 71 -3.60 -15.83 -6.24
CA ASN A 71 -3.53 -16.25 -4.85
C ASN A 71 -2.79 -15.23 -3.95
N VAL A 72 -1.67 -14.67 -4.43
CA VAL A 72 -0.90 -13.66 -3.70
C VAL A 72 -1.66 -12.34 -3.61
N VAL A 73 -2.20 -11.85 -4.73
CA VAL A 73 -3.00 -10.61 -4.77
C VAL A 73 -4.24 -10.73 -3.88
N ASN A 74 -4.92 -11.88 -3.89
CA ASN A 74 -6.04 -12.14 -2.98
C ASN A 74 -5.60 -12.20 -1.51
N SER A 75 -4.41 -12.74 -1.22
CA SER A 75 -3.86 -12.75 0.15
C SER A 75 -3.57 -11.35 0.69
N ILE A 76 -3.23 -10.40 -0.19
CA ILE A 76 -3.06 -8.98 0.14
C ILE A 76 -4.43 -8.31 0.31
N THR A 77 -5.35 -8.54 -0.63
CA THR A 77 -6.73 -8.02 -0.57
C THR A 77 -7.40 -8.42 0.74
N ARG A 78 -7.15 -9.65 1.21
CA ARG A 78 -7.66 -10.15 2.49
C ARG A 78 -7.24 -9.31 3.69
N VAL A 79 -6.01 -8.79 3.69
CA VAL A 79 -5.53 -7.92 4.77
C VAL A 79 -6.17 -6.54 4.69
N ILE A 80 -6.28 -6.00 3.46
CA ILE A 80 -6.86 -4.67 3.24
C ILE A 80 -8.36 -4.66 3.56
N ASN A 81 -9.10 -5.64 3.08
CA ASN A 81 -10.54 -5.76 3.29
C ASN A 81 -11.00 -7.21 3.10
N TYR A 82 -11.00 -7.98 4.19
CA TYR A 82 -11.34 -9.41 4.15
C TYR A 82 -12.72 -9.71 3.55
N HIS A 83 -13.73 -8.94 3.96
CA HIS A 83 -15.14 -9.17 3.62
C HIS A 83 -15.58 -8.55 2.29
N THR A 84 -14.65 -8.06 1.47
CA THR A 84 -15.01 -7.47 0.19
C THR A 84 -15.48 -8.52 -0.82
N ASN A 85 -16.46 -8.17 -1.65
CA ASN A 85 -16.83 -8.97 -2.82
C ASN A 85 -16.01 -8.59 -4.08
N SER A 86 -15.12 -7.59 -3.97
CA SER A 86 -14.35 -7.01 -5.09
C SER A 86 -13.03 -7.73 -5.41
N TYR A 87 -12.81 -8.97 -4.95
CA TYR A 87 -11.54 -9.68 -5.18
C TYR A 87 -11.19 -9.81 -6.67
N SER A 88 -12.16 -10.18 -7.52
CA SER A 88 -11.92 -10.33 -8.96
C SER A 88 -11.61 -8.99 -9.64
N GLU A 89 -12.32 -7.93 -9.27
CA GLU A 89 -12.09 -6.58 -9.80
C GLU A 89 -10.70 -6.05 -9.40
N ARG A 90 -10.30 -6.21 -8.13
CA ARG A 90 -8.96 -5.82 -7.66
C ARG A 90 -7.84 -6.56 -8.37
N PHE A 91 -8.02 -7.86 -8.64
CA PHE A 91 -7.05 -8.61 -9.44
C PHE A 91 -6.99 -8.12 -10.88
N GLN A 92 -8.12 -7.75 -11.48
CA GLN A 92 -8.15 -7.17 -12.82
C GLN A 92 -7.42 -5.82 -12.88
N TYR A 93 -7.61 -4.94 -11.89
CA TYR A 93 -6.85 -3.69 -11.81
C TYR A 93 -5.35 -3.91 -11.66
N PHE A 94 -4.95 -4.93 -10.88
CA PHE A 94 -3.55 -5.33 -10.80
C PHE A 94 -3.00 -5.75 -12.18
N LEU A 95 -3.72 -6.59 -12.93
CA LEU A 95 -3.30 -6.99 -14.28
C LEU A 95 -3.19 -5.78 -15.22
N ASN A 96 -4.16 -4.88 -15.18
CA ASN A 96 -4.13 -3.64 -15.97
C ASN A 96 -2.91 -2.78 -15.64
N ALA A 97 -2.57 -2.64 -14.35
CA ALA A 97 -1.37 -1.93 -13.93
C ALA A 97 -0.09 -2.62 -14.44
N THR A 98 0.05 -3.93 -14.28
CA THR A 98 1.23 -4.67 -14.77
C THR A 98 1.43 -4.58 -16.28
N SER A 99 0.32 -4.49 -17.03
CA SER A 99 0.33 -4.25 -18.47
C SER A 99 0.73 -2.82 -18.80
N CYS A 100 0.13 -1.83 -18.14
CA CYS A 100 0.44 -0.40 -18.32
C CYS A 100 1.92 -0.09 -18.04
N PHE A 101 2.48 -0.68 -16.99
CA PHE A 101 3.90 -0.54 -16.65
C PHE A 101 4.84 -1.46 -17.45
N LYS A 102 4.30 -2.22 -18.42
CA LYS A 102 5.07 -3.11 -19.31
C LYS A 102 6.03 -4.04 -18.55
N THR A 103 5.59 -4.56 -17.41
CA THR A 103 6.44 -5.32 -16.48
C THR A 103 7.10 -6.57 -17.09
N LYS A 104 6.54 -7.13 -18.17
CA LYS A 104 7.11 -8.24 -18.93
C LYS A 104 8.33 -7.86 -19.77
N GLU A 105 8.47 -6.57 -20.10
CA GLU A 105 9.59 -6.02 -20.86
C GLU A 105 10.75 -5.61 -19.94
N CYS A 106 10.53 -5.60 -18.62
CA CYS A 106 11.58 -5.28 -17.66
C CYS A 106 12.65 -6.38 -17.64
N SER A 107 13.91 -6.00 -17.86
CA SER A 107 15.06 -6.85 -17.58
C SER A 107 15.44 -6.73 -16.10
N TYR A 108 15.56 -7.86 -15.40
CA TYR A 108 16.12 -7.87 -14.06
C TYR A 108 17.64 -7.89 -14.13
N ASP A 109 18.26 -6.76 -13.80
CA ASP A 109 19.72 -6.65 -13.80
C ASP A 109 20.30 -7.22 -12.50
N LYS A 110 20.70 -8.50 -12.54
CA LYS A 110 21.21 -9.25 -11.37
C LYS A 110 22.46 -8.64 -10.71
N LYS A 111 23.14 -7.68 -11.35
CA LYS A 111 24.40 -7.07 -10.85
C LYS A 111 24.20 -6.00 -9.78
N ALA A 112 22.98 -5.49 -9.58
CA ALA A 112 22.72 -4.41 -8.62
C ALA A 112 22.51 -4.89 -7.16
N THR A 113 22.44 -6.20 -6.91
CA THR A 113 22.02 -6.76 -5.61
C THR A 113 23.16 -7.41 -4.81
N THR A 114 24.35 -7.56 -5.39
CA THR A 114 25.50 -8.23 -4.73
C THR A 114 26.34 -7.29 -3.87
N ASN A 115 26.03 -5.99 -3.83
CA ASN A 115 26.77 -4.99 -3.04
C ASN A 115 25.89 -4.38 -1.93
N LYS A 116 25.11 -5.20 -1.22
CA LYS A 116 24.47 -4.81 0.05
C LYS A 116 24.70 -5.86 1.11
#